data_AF-A0A951EJD1-F1
#
_entry.id   AF-A0A951EJD1-F1
#
_cell.length_a   1.000
_cell.length_b   1.000
_cell.length_c   1.000
_cell.angle_alpha   90.00
_cell.angle_beta   90.00
_cell.angle_gamma   90.00
#
_symmetry.space_group_name_H-M   'P 1'
#
loop_
_entity.id
_entity.type
_entity.pdbx_description
1 polymer ?
#
loop_
_entity_poly.entity_id
_entity_poly.type
_entity_poly.pdbx_seq_one_letter_code
_entity_poly.pdbx_strand_id
1 'polypeptide(L)'
;LTNVSLTSTPGVSGLSVTVNYTATIDTFFANFIGIPTLSLGGSASSARKLPAYVDFYLLLDNSPSMGLAATPTDISNMQALTPDSCAFACHQHSFDGSGNITGDNLNDYYHLAKNNNITTRIDVLRSASQSLTTTAKGSETISNQFRMAIYTFSDTFQTIAGLSSDLSTVAANANAIDLAYAYYDQRDAQTSFDTALSYINTIMPDPGDGSNSSAPQEFLFFVTDGVEDEPAGNGSGGGDQADKPSSYQPPNTQPNLGNLLAGNVNSKRLITTINPSLCTAIKARGIKIAVLYTTYLPVTVNAFYNQWVAPISTSIPTQLQYCATPGFYFEVNPSQGIGDAMTKMFEQALSVARLTK
;
A
#
# COMPACT_ATOMS: atom_id res chain seq x y z
N LEU A 1 -42.68 -3.38 34.02
CA LEU A 1 -42.00 -2.26 33.33
C LEU A 1 -42.94 -1.07 33.37
N THR A 2 -42.58 -0.02 34.09
CA THR A 2 -43.50 1.10 34.39
C THR A 2 -43.19 2.35 33.57
N ASN A 3 -41.95 2.53 33.11
CA ASN A 3 -41.58 3.54 32.12
C ASN A 3 -40.53 2.97 31.15
N VAL A 4 -40.78 3.10 29.84
CA VAL A 4 -39.82 2.80 28.77
C VAL A 4 -39.66 4.07 27.96
N SER A 5 -38.42 4.55 27.83
CA SER A 5 -38.10 5.69 26.97
C SER A 5 -37.07 5.28 25.94
N LEU A 6 -37.27 5.71 24.70
CA LEU A 6 -36.41 5.42 23.58
C LEU A 6 -35.75 6.72 23.14
N THR A 7 -34.42 6.73 23.09
CA THR A 7 -33.63 7.85 22.57
C THR A 7 -32.88 7.37 21.33
N SER A 8 -33.21 7.95 20.17
CA SER A 8 -32.43 7.78 18.94
C SER A 8 -31.44 8.92 18.80
N THR A 9 -30.18 8.57 18.57
CA THR A 9 -29.11 9.55 18.31
C THR A 9 -28.59 9.29 16.89
N PRO A 10 -29.19 9.91 15.86
CA PRO A 10 -28.69 9.80 14.50
C PRO A 10 -27.35 10.54 14.38
N GLY A 11 -26.35 9.88 13.80
CA GLY A 11 -25.07 10.45 13.41
C GLY A 11 -24.78 10.20 11.93
N VAL A 12 -23.79 10.89 11.38
CA VAL A 12 -23.45 10.84 9.95
C VAL A 12 -22.99 9.44 9.51
N SER A 13 -22.31 8.70 10.39
CA SER A 13 -21.77 7.35 10.14
C SER A 13 -22.48 6.22 10.90
N GLY A 14 -23.60 6.50 11.56
CA GLY A 14 -24.34 5.48 12.29
C GLY A 14 -25.58 5.95 13.05
N LEU A 15 -26.41 4.99 13.44
CA LEU A 15 -27.60 5.18 14.25
C LEU A 15 -27.41 4.46 15.58
N SER A 16 -27.46 5.20 16.70
CA SER A 16 -27.53 4.60 18.03
C SER A 16 -28.94 4.72 18.60
N VAL A 17 -29.44 3.61 19.14
CA VAL A 17 -30.72 3.52 19.85
C VAL A 17 -30.43 3.08 21.27
N THR A 18 -30.81 3.90 22.24
CA THR A 18 -30.77 3.55 23.66
C THR A 18 -32.19 3.47 24.19
N VAL A 19 -32.51 2.33 24.79
CA VAL A 19 -33.77 2.08 25.49
C VAL A 19 -33.49 2.10 26.98
N ASN A 20 -34.06 3.06 27.69
CA ASN A 20 -34.01 3.11 29.15
C ASN A 20 -35.32 2.54 29.69
N TYR A 21 -35.21 1.66 30.68
CA TYR A 21 -36.35 1.08 31.35
C TYR A 21 -36.25 1.21 32.86
N THR A 22 -37.39 1.41 33.49
CA THR A 22 -37.55 1.27 34.94
C THR A 22 -38.68 0.30 35.25
N ALA A 23 -38.47 -0.58 36.21
CA ALA A 23 -39.46 -1.48 36.76
C ALA A 23 -39.51 -1.32 38.27
N THR A 24 -40.72 -1.32 38.82
CA THR A 24 -40.92 -1.40 40.26
C THR A 24 -41.24 -2.85 40.58
N ILE A 25 -40.49 -3.45 41.51
CA ILE A 25 -40.80 -4.77 42.06
C ILE A 25 -41.26 -4.62 43.50
N ASP A 26 -42.31 -5.36 43.86
CA ASP A 26 -42.74 -5.44 45.24
C ASP A 26 -41.75 -6.30 46.01
N THR A 27 -41.34 -5.85 47.21
CA THR A 27 -40.43 -6.62 48.04
C THR A 27 -41.23 -7.43 49.06
N PHE A 28 -41.00 -8.73 49.13
CA PHE A 28 -41.73 -9.57 50.09
C PHE A 28 -41.17 -9.45 51.51
N PHE A 29 -39.83 -9.49 51.65
CA PHE A 29 -39.17 -9.44 52.96
C PHE A 29 -38.81 -8.03 53.42
N ALA A 30 -38.41 -7.14 52.49
CA ALA A 30 -38.02 -5.77 52.86
C ALA A 30 -39.22 -4.85 53.19
N ASN A 31 -40.44 -5.29 52.88
CA ASN A 31 -41.66 -4.63 53.33
C ASN A 31 -41.80 -4.65 54.87
N PHE A 32 -41.28 -5.69 55.55
CA PHE A 32 -41.28 -5.77 57.01
C PHE A 32 -40.39 -4.70 57.68
N ILE A 33 -39.41 -4.16 56.94
CA ILE A 33 -38.53 -3.06 57.40
C ILE A 33 -38.89 -1.71 56.77
N GLY A 34 -40.08 -1.58 56.18
CA GLY A 34 -40.60 -0.31 55.66
C GLY A 34 -40.19 0.05 54.22
N ILE A 35 -39.68 -0.91 53.43
CA ILE A 35 -39.34 -0.70 52.01
C ILE A 35 -40.29 -1.54 51.13
N PRO A 36 -41.53 -1.08 50.87
CA PRO A 36 -42.56 -1.90 50.23
C PRO A 36 -42.25 -2.22 48.76
N THR A 37 -41.47 -1.38 48.08
CA THR A 37 -41.11 -1.54 46.68
C THR A 37 -39.65 -1.19 46.43
N LEU A 38 -39.05 -1.84 45.44
CA LEU A 38 -37.72 -1.53 44.94
C LEU A 38 -37.82 -1.12 43.47
N SER A 39 -37.25 0.03 43.13
CA SER A 39 -37.12 0.46 41.74
C SER A 39 -35.83 -0.11 41.16
N LEU A 40 -35.97 -0.82 40.04
CA LEU A 40 -34.88 -1.36 39.24
C LEU A 40 -34.87 -0.62 37.90
N GLY A 41 -33.75 0.00 37.57
CA GLY A 41 -33.53 0.68 36.31
C GLY A 41 -32.44 -0.01 35.50
N GLY A 42 -32.54 0.07 34.18
CA GLY A 42 -31.49 -0.39 33.27
C GLY A 42 -31.59 0.27 31.90
N SER A 43 -30.54 0.11 31.11
CA SER A 43 -30.51 0.55 29.72
C SER A 43 -30.07 -0.58 28.81
N ALA A 44 -30.70 -0.72 27.64
CA ALA A 44 -30.23 -1.55 26.55
C ALA A 44 -29.90 -0.64 25.36
N SER A 45 -28.70 -0.79 24.80
CA SER A 45 -28.28 0.00 23.62
C SER A 45 -28.01 -0.90 22.43
N SER A 46 -28.31 -0.38 21.25
CA SER A 46 -27.96 -0.98 19.95
C SER A 46 -27.42 0.12 19.05
N ALA A 47 -26.42 -0.19 18.24
CA ALA A 47 -25.88 0.73 17.26
C ALA A 47 -25.72 0.03 15.91
N ARG A 48 -26.14 0.71 14.85
CA ARG A 48 -25.84 0.33 13.46
C ARG A 48 -24.87 1.34 12.87
N LYS A 49 -23.77 0.86 12.32
CA LYS A 49 -22.86 1.67 11.51
C LYS A 49 -23.36 1.69 10.08
N LEU A 50 -23.39 2.87 9.47
CA LEU A 50 -23.69 3.01 8.06
C LEU A 50 -22.43 2.66 7.25
N PRO A 51 -22.58 2.11 6.04
CA PRO A 51 -21.45 1.94 5.12
C PRO A 51 -20.85 3.32 4.81
N ALA A 52 -19.52 3.42 4.86
CA ALA A 52 -18.80 4.63 4.46
C ALA A 52 -18.31 4.50 3.02
N TYR A 53 -18.35 5.61 2.28
CA TYR A 53 -17.67 5.75 0.99
C TYR A 53 -16.18 5.91 1.22
N VAL A 54 -15.36 5.15 0.48
CA VAL A 54 -13.91 5.12 0.65
C VAL A 54 -13.19 5.07 -0.69
N ASP A 55 -12.20 5.93 -0.86
CA ASP A 55 -11.26 5.90 -1.97
C ASP A 55 -9.94 5.28 -1.51
N PHE A 56 -9.48 4.27 -2.24
CA PHE A 56 -8.20 3.60 -2.00
C PHE A 56 -7.22 3.90 -3.13
N TYR A 57 -6.00 4.30 -2.75
CA TYR A 57 -4.91 4.60 -3.66
C TYR A 57 -3.81 3.60 -3.39
N LEU A 58 -3.57 2.70 -4.32
CA LEU A 58 -2.47 1.74 -4.24
C LEU A 58 -1.24 2.41 -4.84
N LEU A 59 -0.21 2.61 -4.01
CA LEU A 59 1.11 3.07 -4.42
C LEU A 59 2.10 1.92 -4.27
N LEU A 60 2.47 1.33 -5.40
CA LEU A 60 3.09 0.02 -5.47
C LEU A 60 4.52 0.14 -6.00
N ASP A 61 5.49 -0.28 -5.19
CA ASP A 61 6.88 -0.35 -5.62
C ASP A 61 7.03 -1.35 -6.77
N ASN A 62 7.58 -0.90 -7.90
CA ASN A 62 7.93 -1.75 -9.03
C ASN A 62 9.40 -1.62 -9.43
N SER A 63 10.24 -1.13 -8.52
CA SER A 63 11.69 -1.05 -8.69
C SER A 63 12.30 -2.42 -9.01
N PRO A 64 13.51 -2.47 -9.61
CA PRO A 64 14.17 -3.73 -9.96
C PRO A 64 14.30 -4.75 -8.82
N SER A 65 14.35 -4.31 -7.55
CA SER A 65 14.44 -5.20 -6.40
C SER A 65 13.14 -6.01 -6.16
N MET A 66 12.00 -5.54 -6.69
CA MET A 66 10.74 -6.29 -6.74
C MET A 66 10.79 -7.45 -7.75
N GLY A 67 11.88 -7.58 -8.51
CA GLY A 67 12.17 -8.74 -9.36
C GLY A 67 12.73 -9.94 -8.59
N LEU A 68 12.90 -9.86 -7.28
CA LEU A 68 13.30 -11.01 -6.47
C LEU A 68 12.27 -12.14 -6.59
N ALA A 69 12.76 -13.36 -6.80
CA ALA A 69 11.93 -14.56 -6.76
C ALA A 69 11.15 -14.65 -5.43
N ALA A 70 9.86 -14.99 -5.53
CA ALA A 70 8.89 -14.79 -4.47
C ALA A 70 9.08 -15.79 -3.33
N THR A 71 9.26 -17.08 -3.62
CA THR A 71 9.35 -18.14 -2.61
C THR A 71 10.77 -18.72 -2.48
N PRO A 72 11.12 -19.42 -1.39
CA PRO A 72 12.40 -20.13 -1.29
C PRO A 72 12.65 -21.12 -2.44
N THR A 73 11.60 -21.75 -2.94
CA THR A 73 11.65 -22.63 -4.12
C THR A 73 11.95 -21.83 -5.38
N ASP A 74 11.24 -20.73 -5.63
CA ASP A 74 11.49 -19.85 -6.77
C ASP A 74 12.89 -19.26 -6.72
N ILE A 75 13.37 -18.86 -5.54
CA ILE A 75 14.75 -18.38 -5.33
C ILE A 75 15.74 -19.45 -5.73
N SER A 76 15.58 -20.68 -5.22
CA SER A 76 16.50 -21.78 -5.53
C SER A 76 16.50 -22.10 -7.03
N ASN A 77 15.32 -22.09 -7.67
CA ASN A 77 15.18 -22.31 -9.11
C ASN A 77 15.84 -21.18 -9.92
N MET A 78 15.66 -19.93 -9.50
CA MET A 78 16.26 -18.77 -10.16
C MET A 78 17.79 -18.82 -10.10
N GLN A 79 18.35 -19.14 -8.93
CA GLN A 79 19.80 -19.28 -8.75
C GLN A 79 20.38 -20.47 -9.53
N ALA A 80 19.60 -21.54 -9.75
CA ALA A 80 20.04 -22.69 -10.55
C ALA A 80 20.05 -22.41 -12.06
N LEU A 81 19.18 -21.51 -12.53
CA LEU A 81 19.08 -21.14 -13.94
C LEU A 81 20.01 -19.98 -14.35
N THR A 82 20.56 -19.24 -13.39
CA THR A 82 21.43 -18.09 -13.64
C THR A 82 22.91 -18.48 -13.46
N PRO A 83 23.80 -18.10 -14.39
CA PRO A 83 25.22 -18.46 -14.32
C PRO A 83 25.97 -17.86 -13.11
N ASP A 84 25.46 -16.77 -12.54
CA ASP A 84 25.99 -16.09 -11.37
C ASP A 84 25.22 -16.41 -10.07
N SER A 85 24.30 -17.38 -10.11
CA SER A 85 23.45 -17.76 -8.98
C SER A 85 22.65 -16.58 -8.40
N CYS A 86 22.19 -15.69 -9.27
CA CYS A 86 21.35 -14.55 -8.92
C CYS A 86 19.90 -14.99 -8.67
N ALA A 87 19.29 -14.44 -7.63
CA ALA A 87 17.88 -14.66 -7.29
C ALA A 87 16.94 -13.56 -7.85
N PHE A 88 17.50 -12.50 -8.43
CA PHE A 88 16.76 -11.38 -8.98
C PHE A 88 16.54 -11.56 -10.48
N ALA A 89 15.30 -11.36 -10.91
CA ALA A 89 14.87 -11.39 -12.30
C ALA A 89 15.04 -9.99 -12.93
N CYS A 90 16.29 -9.52 -13.07
CA CYS A 90 16.58 -8.22 -13.69
C CYS A 90 15.95 -8.11 -15.09
N HIS A 91 15.11 -7.09 -15.27
CA HIS A 91 14.46 -6.75 -16.54
C HIS A 91 15.33 -5.71 -17.26
N GLN A 92 15.70 -5.92 -18.51
CA GLN A 92 16.71 -5.10 -19.19
C GLN A 92 16.24 -4.65 -20.56
N HIS A 93 16.68 -3.46 -20.97
CA HIS A 93 16.56 -3.07 -22.37
C HIS A 93 17.57 -3.80 -23.25
N SER A 94 17.24 -3.94 -24.52
CA SER A 94 18.23 -4.14 -25.58
C SER A 94 18.84 -2.80 -25.99
N PHE A 95 20.12 -2.81 -26.38
CA PHE A 95 20.86 -1.62 -26.78
C PHE A 95 21.52 -1.79 -28.16
N ASP A 96 21.61 -0.70 -28.92
CA ASP A 96 22.40 -0.66 -30.15
C ASP A 96 23.91 -0.58 -29.85
N GLY A 97 24.75 -0.66 -30.90
CA GLY A 97 26.21 -0.53 -30.77
C GLY A 97 26.71 0.84 -30.27
N SER A 98 25.80 1.81 -30.11
CA SER A 98 26.08 3.15 -29.55
C SER A 98 25.53 3.33 -28.13
N GLY A 99 24.88 2.30 -27.55
CA GLY A 99 24.32 2.34 -26.21
C GLY A 99 22.92 2.95 -26.12
N ASN A 100 22.20 3.15 -27.23
CA ASN A 100 20.82 3.63 -27.21
C ASN A 100 19.84 2.48 -27.00
N ILE A 101 18.74 2.71 -26.26
CA ILE A 101 17.67 1.72 -26.06
C ILE A 101 17.01 1.37 -27.39
N THR A 102 16.99 0.09 -27.73
CA THR A 102 16.35 -0.44 -28.95
C THR A 102 15.06 -1.21 -28.68
N GLY A 103 14.78 -1.51 -27.41
CA GLY A 103 13.58 -2.23 -27.00
C GLY A 103 13.83 -3.07 -25.76
N ASP A 104 13.08 -4.16 -25.64
CA ASP A 104 13.15 -5.12 -24.55
C ASP A 104 14.22 -6.20 -24.81
N ASN A 105 14.90 -6.68 -23.78
CA ASN A 105 15.85 -7.79 -23.86
C ASN A 105 15.19 -9.11 -23.49
N LEU A 106 14.75 -9.87 -24.49
CA LEU A 106 14.10 -11.17 -24.29
C LEU A 106 15.01 -12.28 -23.73
N ASN A 107 16.31 -12.02 -23.54
CA ASN A 107 17.29 -12.96 -22.99
C ASN A 107 17.76 -12.58 -21.57
N ASP A 108 17.13 -11.61 -20.94
CA ASP A 108 17.44 -11.21 -19.57
C ASP A 108 16.90 -12.20 -18.51
N TYR A 109 17.19 -11.90 -17.25
CA TYR A 109 16.78 -12.76 -16.13
C TYR A 109 15.26 -12.68 -15.88
N TYR A 110 14.63 -11.55 -16.22
CA TYR A 110 13.18 -11.38 -16.18
C TYR A 110 12.44 -12.33 -17.13
N HIS A 111 12.84 -12.39 -18.40
CA HIS A 111 12.27 -13.30 -19.38
C HIS A 111 12.62 -14.75 -19.08
N LEU A 112 13.82 -15.02 -18.56
CA LEU A 112 14.19 -16.34 -18.05
C LEU A 112 13.25 -16.80 -16.93
N ALA A 113 12.93 -15.93 -15.96
CA ALA A 113 11.99 -16.24 -14.88
C ALA A 113 10.59 -16.55 -15.44
N LYS A 114 10.05 -15.68 -16.32
CA LYS A 114 8.76 -15.89 -16.99
C LYS A 114 8.69 -17.21 -17.75
N ASN A 115 9.69 -17.50 -18.57
CA ASN A 115 9.73 -18.71 -19.40
C ASN A 115 9.82 -20.00 -18.58
N ASN A 116 10.29 -19.91 -17.33
CA ASN A 116 10.42 -21.05 -16.42
C ASN A 116 9.37 -21.05 -15.28
N ASN A 117 8.35 -20.20 -15.37
CA ASN A 117 7.28 -20.07 -14.36
C ASN A 117 7.81 -19.77 -12.93
N ILE A 118 8.91 -19.02 -12.84
CA ILE A 118 9.42 -18.54 -11.55
C ILE A 118 8.59 -17.32 -11.16
N THR A 119 7.94 -17.40 -10.00
CA THR A 119 7.14 -16.28 -9.49
C THR A 119 8.06 -15.25 -8.85
N THR A 120 7.90 -13.98 -9.18
CA THR A 120 8.62 -12.84 -8.58
C THR A 120 7.72 -12.04 -7.63
N ARG A 121 8.30 -11.17 -6.78
CA ARG A 121 7.49 -10.31 -5.89
C ARG A 121 6.55 -9.41 -6.65
N ILE A 122 6.97 -8.86 -7.80
CA ILE A 122 6.09 -8.05 -8.64
C ILE A 122 4.91 -8.86 -9.20
N ASP A 123 5.09 -10.16 -9.49
CA ASP A 123 3.99 -11.04 -9.88
C ASP A 123 2.98 -11.23 -8.75
N VAL A 124 3.47 -11.47 -7.55
CA VAL A 124 2.60 -11.59 -6.37
C VAL A 124 1.88 -10.27 -6.10
N LEU A 125 2.56 -9.13 -6.23
CA LEU A 125 1.96 -7.81 -6.05
C LEU A 125 0.87 -7.50 -7.09
N ARG A 126 1.10 -7.88 -8.35
CA ARG A 126 0.12 -7.81 -9.44
C ARG A 126 -1.13 -8.61 -9.11
N SER A 127 -0.97 -9.89 -8.80
CA SER A 127 -2.10 -10.78 -8.47
C SER A 127 -2.81 -10.37 -7.19
N ALA A 128 -2.08 -9.86 -6.20
CA ALA A 128 -2.65 -9.35 -4.95
C ALA A 128 -3.48 -8.08 -5.19
N SER A 129 -3.04 -7.19 -6.09
CA SER A 129 -3.80 -5.98 -6.46
C SER A 129 -5.10 -6.34 -7.18
N GLN A 130 -5.06 -7.29 -8.13
CA GLN A 130 -6.27 -7.83 -8.79
C GLN A 130 -7.25 -8.44 -7.78
N SER A 131 -6.72 -9.25 -6.86
CA SER A 131 -7.50 -9.93 -5.83
C SER A 131 -8.12 -8.94 -4.86
N LEU A 132 -7.36 -7.94 -4.41
CA LEU A 132 -7.83 -6.88 -3.51
C LEU A 132 -9.00 -6.10 -4.14
N THR A 133 -8.87 -5.70 -5.40
CA THR A 133 -9.94 -4.97 -6.09
C THR A 133 -11.20 -5.84 -6.27
N THR A 134 -11.03 -7.13 -6.54
CA THR A 134 -12.15 -8.10 -6.59
C THR A 134 -12.82 -8.26 -5.23
N THR A 135 -12.03 -8.38 -4.16
CA THR A 135 -12.52 -8.44 -2.77
C THR A 135 -13.27 -7.18 -2.37
N ALA A 136 -12.77 -6.00 -2.76
CA ALA A 136 -13.43 -4.73 -2.51
C ALA A 136 -14.80 -4.66 -3.18
N LYS A 137 -14.89 -5.07 -4.46
CA LYS A 137 -16.16 -5.16 -5.18
C LYS A 137 -17.16 -6.10 -4.48
N GLY A 138 -16.69 -7.25 -4.03
CA GLY A 138 -17.52 -8.21 -3.28
C GLY A 138 -17.92 -7.73 -1.87
N SER A 139 -17.21 -6.74 -1.33
CA SER A 139 -17.44 -6.19 0.00
C SER A 139 -18.34 -4.94 0.00
N GLU A 140 -18.72 -4.44 -1.17
CA GLU A 140 -19.65 -3.32 -1.29
C GLU A 140 -21.03 -3.70 -0.75
N THR A 141 -21.61 -2.79 0.04
CA THR A 141 -22.96 -2.93 0.60
C THR A 141 -23.93 -1.88 0.04
N ILE A 142 -23.38 -0.87 -0.65
CA ILE A 142 -24.08 0.16 -1.39
C ILE A 142 -23.35 0.38 -2.72
N SER A 143 -24.05 0.91 -3.73
CA SER A 143 -23.45 1.13 -5.05
C SER A 143 -22.32 2.15 -5.01
N ASN A 144 -21.21 1.85 -5.68
CA ASN A 144 -20.04 2.70 -5.80
C ASN A 144 -19.50 3.10 -4.42
N GLN A 145 -19.57 2.18 -3.45
CA GLN A 145 -19.09 2.42 -2.10
C GLN A 145 -17.58 2.65 -2.11
N PHE A 146 -16.86 1.93 -2.98
CA PHE A 146 -15.43 2.02 -3.08
C PHE A 146 -14.99 2.53 -4.44
N ARG A 147 -13.96 3.35 -4.44
CA ARG A 147 -13.18 3.65 -5.64
C ARG A 147 -11.74 3.25 -5.41
N MET A 148 -11.08 2.81 -6.46
CA MET A 148 -9.68 2.40 -6.40
C MET A 148 -8.88 3.03 -7.53
N ALA A 149 -7.67 3.46 -7.21
CA ALA A 149 -6.64 3.87 -8.15
C ALA A 149 -5.38 3.05 -7.90
N ILE A 150 -4.62 2.78 -8.96
CA ILE A 150 -3.37 2.00 -8.90
C ILE A 150 -2.27 2.80 -9.55
N TYR A 151 -1.19 3.00 -8.80
CA TYR A 151 0.04 3.65 -9.21
C TYR A 151 1.21 2.73 -8.91
N THR A 152 2.19 2.72 -9.81
CA THR A 152 3.48 2.08 -9.55
C THR A 152 4.57 3.12 -9.47
N PHE A 153 5.66 2.81 -8.77
CA PHE A 153 6.82 3.70 -8.73
C PHE A 153 8.16 2.95 -8.68
N SER A 154 9.13 3.55 -9.35
CA SER A 154 10.55 3.20 -9.36
C SER A 154 11.37 4.50 -9.32
N ASP A 155 12.21 4.74 -10.32
CA ASP A 155 12.67 6.05 -10.79
C ASP A 155 11.62 6.86 -11.59
N THR A 156 10.48 6.24 -11.90
CA THR A 156 9.33 6.90 -12.52
C THR A 156 8.09 6.66 -11.68
N PHE A 157 7.09 7.54 -11.79
CA PHE A 157 5.77 7.34 -11.17
C PHE A 157 4.78 7.06 -12.29
N GLN A 158 4.07 5.93 -12.25
CA GLN A 158 3.19 5.47 -13.33
C GLN A 158 1.74 5.29 -12.87
N THR A 159 0.78 5.72 -13.71
CA THR A 159 -0.65 5.47 -13.46
C THR A 159 -1.06 4.18 -14.18
N ILE A 160 -1.38 3.15 -13.41
CA ILE A 160 -1.88 1.87 -13.94
C ILE A 160 -3.41 1.92 -14.09
N ALA A 161 -4.09 2.48 -13.09
CA ALA A 161 -5.52 2.68 -13.12
C ALA A 161 -5.87 4.01 -12.44
N GLY A 162 -6.56 4.89 -13.17
CA GLY A 162 -7.15 6.08 -12.57
C GLY A 162 -8.27 5.71 -11.59
N LEU A 163 -8.57 6.61 -10.66
CA LEU A 163 -9.60 6.41 -9.64
C LEU A 163 -10.96 6.10 -10.29
N SER A 164 -11.51 4.92 -9.98
CA SER A 164 -12.77 4.46 -10.56
C SER A 164 -13.57 3.62 -9.58
N SER A 165 -14.90 3.70 -9.66
CA SER A 165 -15.82 2.77 -8.98
C SER A 165 -16.07 1.50 -9.81
N ASP A 166 -15.64 1.46 -11.08
CA ASP A 166 -15.62 0.21 -11.85
C ASP A 166 -14.40 -0.62 -11.44
N LEU A 167 -14.56 -1.31 -10.32
CA LEU A 167 -13.52 -2.17 -9.75
C LEU A 167 -13.17 -3.35 -10.66
N SER A 168 -14.06 -3.76 -11.58
CA SER A 168 -13.69 -4.78 -12.56
C SER A 168 -12.68 -4.26 -13.59
N THR A 169 -12.84 -3.02 -14.05
CA THR A 169 -11.84 -2.36 -14.90
C THR A 169 -10.53 -2.12 -14.14
N VAL A 170 -10.59 -1.67 -12.89
CA VAL A 170 -9.37 -1.47 -12.08
C VAL A 170 -8.61 -2.79 -11.89
N ALA A 171 -9.32 -3.89 -11.62
CA ALA A 171 -8.71 -5.22 -11.52
C ALA A 171 -8.09 -5.68 -12.86
N ALA A 172 -8.75 -5.43 -13.99
CA ALA A 172 -8.19 -5.74 -15.31
C ALA A 172 -6.91 -4.92 -15.59
N ASN A 173 -6.92 -3.63 -15.27
CA ASN A 173 -5.78 -2.74 -15.48
C ASN A 173 -4.58 -3.09 -14.61
N ALA A 174 -4.80 -3.67 -13.42
CA ALA A 174 -3.71 -4.17 -12.57
C ALA A 174 -2.81 -5.19 -13.31
N ASN A 175 -3.27 -5.82 -14.39
CA ASN A 175 -2.43 -6.66 -15.24
C ASN A 175 -1.21 -5.93 -15.85
N ALA A 176 -1.27 -4.60 -15.97
CA ALA A 176 -0.17 -3.77 -16.47
C ALA A 176 0.87 -3.40 -15.40
N ILE A 177 0.69 -3.79 -14.13
CA ILE A 177 1.75 -3.67 -13.12
C ILE A 177 2.92 -4.53 -13.59
N ASP A 178 4.09 -3.95 -13.79
CA ASP A 178 5.25 -4.72 -14.23
C ASP A 178 6.56 -4.20 -13.65
N LEU A 179 7.60 -5.05 -13.70
CA LEU A 179 8.93 -4.71 -13.20
C LEU A 179 9.54 -3.60 -14.03
N ALA A 180 10.04 -2.55 -13.38
CA ALA A 180 10.82 -1.53 -14.04
C ALA A 180 12.09 -2.13 -14.66
N TYR A 181 12.54 -1.57 -15.79
CA TYR A 181 13.81 -1.94 -16.40
C TYR A 181 14.97 -1.55 -15.47
N ALA A 182 15.89 -2.45 -15.22
CA ALA A 182 17.12 -2.22 -14.48
C ALA A 182 18.20 -1.59 -15.37
N TYR A 183 18.85 -0.55 -14.86
CA TYR A 183 20.02 0.06 -15.50
C TYR A 183 21.33 -0.41 -14.86
N TYR A 184 22.41 -0.45 -15.65
CA TYR A 184 23.77 -0.84 -15.20
C TYR A 184 24.74 0.35 -15.14
N ASP A 185 24.24 1.56 -15.37
CA ASP A 185 25.02 2.80 -15.38
C ASP A 185 24.63 3.72 -14.22
N GLN A 186 24.90 5.01 -14.34
CA GLN A 186 24.59 5.99 -13.29
C GLN A 186 23.07 6.18 -13.04
N ARG A 187 22.20 5.54 -13.84
CA ARG A 187 20.74 5.51 -13.65
C ARG A 187 20.25 4.39 -12.74
N ASP A 188 21.13 3.49 -12.30
CA ASP A 188 20.83 2.50 -11.26
C ASP A 188 20.51 3.25 -9.96
N ALA A 189 19.30 3.79 -9.82
CA ALA A 189 18.80 4.66 -8.74
C ALA A 189 17.26 4.66 -8.78
N GLN A 190 16.66 3.48 -8.61
CA GLN A 190 15.32 3.17 -9.13
C GLN A 190 14.24 2.91 -8.08
N THR A 191 14.41 3.47 -6.88
CA THR A 191 13.39 3.42 -5.81
C THR A 191 13.30 4.79 -5.14
N SER A 192 12.61 5.76 -5.75
CA SER A 192 12.44 7.11 -5.18
C SER A 192 11.12 7.23 -4.41
N PHE A 193 11.19 7.16 -3.08
CA PHE A 193 10.03 7.39 -2.22
C PHE A 193 9.68 8.87 -2.17
N ASP A 194 10.68 9.75 -2.20
CA ASP A 194 10.47 11.22 -2.28
C ASP A 194 9.59 11.58 -3.48
N THR A 195 9.90 11.05 -4.67
CA THR A 195 9.12 11.26 -5.90
C THR A 195 7.72 10.67 -5.77
N ALA A 196 7.62 9.40 -5.37
CA ALA A 196 6.36 8.68 -5.29
C ALA A 196 5.37 9.31 -4.30
N LEU A 197 5.85 9.64 -3.09
CA LEU A 197 5.02 10.22 -2.03
C LEU A 197 4.69 11.70 -2.28
N SER A 198 5.57 12.44 -2.96
CA SER A 198 5.26 13.80 -3.40
C SER A 198 4.13 13.80 -4.43
N TYR A 199 4.21 12.95 -5.46
CA TYR A 199 3.17 12.90 -6.49
C TYR A 199 1.85 12.38 -5.93
N ILE A 200 1.85 11.29 -5.16
CA ILE A 200 0.59 10.77 -4.63
C ILE A 200 -0.10 11.78 -3.70
N ASN A 201 0.68 12.57 -2.94
CA ASN A 201 0.13 13.65 -2.14
C ASN A 201 -0.54 14.72 -3.00
N THR A 202 -0.03 15.04 -4.19
CA THR A 202 -0.71 16.00 -5.09
C THR A 202 -1.97 15.42 -5.74
N ILE A 203 -2.00 14.10 -5.97
CA ILE A 203 -3.09 13.41 -6.65
C ILE A 203 -4.28 13.19 -5.72
N MET A 204 -4.03 12.78 -4.47
CA MET A 204 -5.09 12.48 -3.51
C MET A 204 -5.80 13.76 -3.06
N PRO A 205 -7.15 13.81 -3.04
CA PRO A 205 -7.91 14.92 -2.49
C PRO A 205 -7.85 14.92 -0.94
N ASP A 206 -8.36 16.00 -0.33
CA ASP A 206 -8.57 16.00 1.11
C ASP A 206 -9.74 15.08 1.46
N PRO A 207 -9.62 14.25 2.51
CA PRO A 207 -10.65 13.29 2.90
C PRO A 207 -11.91 13.95 3.42
N GLY A 208 -13.05 13.40 3.03
CA GLY A 208 -14.35 13.62 3.64
C GLY A 208 -14.64 12.67 4.81
N ASP A 209 -15.89 12.71 5.28
CA ASP A 209 -16.38 11.89 6.40
C ASP A 209 -16.83 10.47 6.00
N GLY A 210 -16.94 10.21 4.69
CA GLY A 210 -17.44 8.97 4.11
C GLY A 210 -18.96 8.90 4.02
N SER A 211 -19.68 9.99 4.27
CA SER A 211 -21.16 10.01 4.29
C SER A 211 -21.80 9.86 2.91
N ASN A 212 -21.08 10.27 1.85
CA ASN A 212 -21.55 10.22 0.47
C ASN A 212 -20.37 10.13 -0.51
N SER A 213 -20.65 9.82 -1.78
CA SER A 213 -19.63 9.63 -2.82
C SER A 213 -18.81 10.88 -3.16
N SER A 214 -19.25 12.08 -2.78
CA SER A 214 -18.49 13.33 -2.96
C SER A 214 -17.67 13.72 -1.72
N ALA A 215 -17.80 12.97 -0.63
CA ALA A 215 -17.02 13.14 0.60
C ALA A 215 -16.48 11.80 1.10
N PRO A 216 -15.77 11.01 0.26
CA PRO A 216 -15.20 9.72 0.66
C PRO A 216 -14.10 9.89 1.73
N GLN A 217 -13.85 8.85 2.51
CA GLN A 217 -12.61 8.75 3.26
C GLN A 217 -11.46 8.32 2.34
N GLU A 218 -10.23 8.75 2.64
CA GLU A 218 -9.06 8.51 1.78
C GLU A 218 -8.06 7.57 2.47
N PHE A 219 -7.68 6.50 1.77
CA PHE A 219 -6.65 5.56 2.20
C PHE A 219 -5.55 5.42 1.15
N LEU A 220 -4.30 5.61 1.56
CA LEU A 220 -3.12 5.28 0.78
C LEU A 220 -2.59 3.91 1.21
N PHE A 221 -2.53 2.95 0.29
CA PHE A 221 -1.88 1.65 0.49
C PHE A 221 -0.51 1.70 -0.16
N PHE A 222 0.54 1.83 0.66
CA PHE A 222 1.92 1.93 0.24
C PHE A 222 2.62 0.58 0.41
N VAL A 223 3.05 -0.04 -0.69
CA VAL A 223 3.69 -1.36 -0.69
C VAL A 223 5.10 -1.25 -1.24
N THR A 224 6.12 -1.67 -0.49
CA THR A 224 7.53 -1.55 -0.87
C THR A 224 8.41 -2.61 -0.20
N ASP A 225 9.61 -2.84 -0.73
CA ASP A 225 10.68 -3.60 -0.08
C ASP A 225 11.72 -2.72 0.67
N GLY A 226 11.45 -1.42 0.79
CA GLY A 226 11.84 -0.59 1.93
C GLY A 226 13.18 0.15 1.84
N VAL A 227 13.94 -0.02 0.76
CA VAL A 227 15.18 0.76 0.54
C VAL A 227 14.90 1.88 -0.45
N GLU A 228 15.20 3.11 -0.04
CA GLU A 228 15.26 4.24 -0.95
C GLU A 228 16.59 4.21 -1.68
N ASP A 229 16.54 4.29 -3.00
CA ASP A 229 17.69 4.38 -3.88
C ASP A 229 17.34 5.31 -5.02
N GLU A 230 17.81 6.55 -4.90
CA GLU A 230 17.42 7.62 -5.83
C GLU A 230 18.62 8.51 -6.18
N PRO A 231 18.51 9.37 -7.20
CA PRO A 231 19.63 10.24 -7.56
C PRO A 231 19.90 11.34 -6.51
N ALA A 232 21.16 11.51 -6.12
CA ALA A 232 21.65 12.54 -5.22
C ALA A 232 22.10 13.81 -5.99
N GLY A 233 21.54 14.97 -5.64
CA GLY A 233 21.78 16.28 -6.26
C GLY A 233 21.02 16.50 -7.58
N ASN A 234 21.40 17.51 -8.38
CA ASN A 234 20.94 17.69 -9.78
C ASN A 234 21.44 16.59 -10.73
N GLY A 235 21.93 15.45 -10.21
CA GLY A 235 22.25 14.28 -11.00
C GLY A 235 20.95 13.63 -11.43
N SER A 236 20.31 14.14 -12.47
CA SER A 236 19.02 13.63 -12.91
C SER A 236 19.08 12.12 -13.14
N GLY A 237 18.18 11.36 -12.51
CA GLY A 237 17.59 10.14 -13.11
C GLY A 237 16.68 10.47 -14.29
N GLY A 238 16.83 11.67 -14.88
CA GLY A 238 15.96 12.28 -15.88
C GLY A 238 16.57 12.23 -17.27
N GLY A 239 17.11 11.08 -17.66
CA GLY A 239 17.64 10.85 -19.00
C GLY A 239 16.69 10.10 -19.93
N ASP A 240 15.80 9.26 -19.40
CA ASP A 240 15.00 8.38 -20.25
C ASP A 240 13.65 8.97 -20.65
N GLN A 241 13.29 8.78 -21.92
CA GLN A 241 11.89 8.77 -22.31
C GLN A 241 11.23 7.67 -21.50
N ALA A 242 10.25 8.00 -20.66
CA ALA A 242 9.68 6.96 -19.83
C ALA A 242 9.19 5.79 -20.65
N ASP A 243 9.32 4.61 -20.05
CA ASP A 243 8.84 3.35 -20.60
C ASP A 243 7.44 3.54 -21.15
N LYS A 244 7.29 3.34 -22.46
CA LYS A 244 5.98 3.39 -23.09
C LYS A 244 5.19 2.21 -22.54
N PRO A 245 4.11 2.41 -21.75
CA PRO A 245 3.30 1.29 -21.34
C PRO A 245 2.72 0.63 -22.59
N SER A 246 2.82 -0.69 -22.68
CA SER A 246 2.05 -1.44 -23.67
C SER A 246 0.57 -1.33 -23.29
N SER A 247 -0.10 -0.33 -23.88
CA SER A 247 -1.56 -0.11 -23.94
C SER A 247 -2.34 0.05 -22.62
N TYR A 248 -2.39 1.27 -22.07
CA TYR A 248 -3.58 2.09 -21.72
C TYR A 248 -3.12 3.36 -20.95
N GLN A 249 -3.78 4.50 -21.18
CA GLN A 249 -3.40 5.92 -20.91
C GLN A 249 -3.21 6.33 -19.41
N PRO A 250 -2.61 7.50 -19.03
CA PRO A 250 -1.95 8.61 -19.77
C PRO A 250 -0.44 8.79 -19.39
N PRO A 251 0.34 9.70 -20.02
CA PRO A 251 1.78 9.82 -19.74
C PRO A 251 2.04 10.49 -18.38
N ASN A 252 2.57 9.74 -17.44
CA ASN A 252 3.45 10.27 -16.41
C ASN A 252 4.85 9.71 -16.63
N THR A 253 5.50 10.27 -17.65
CA THR A 253 6.92 10.13 -17.91
C THR A 253 7.74 11.03 -16.98
N GLN A 254 7.38 11.09 -15.69
CA GLN A 254 7.88 12.12 -14.80
C GLN A 254 9.20 11.64 -14.17
N PRO A 255 10.32 12.34 -14.42
CA PRO A 255 11.62 11.95 -13.91
C PRO A 255 11.65 12.10 -12.39
N ASN A 256 12.51 11.31 -11.75
CA ASN A 256 12.86 11.45 -10.33
C ASN A 256 13.08 12.92 -9.93
N LEU A 257 12.48 13.33 -8.82
CA LEU A 257 12.82 14.58 -8.14
C LEU A 257 14.25 14.42 -7.57
N GLY A 258 15.19 15.26 -8.00
CA GLY A 258 16.55 15.20 -7.46
C GLY A 258 16.55 15.56 -5.98
N ASN A 259 17.14 14.70 -5.13
CA ASN A 259 17.22 14.96 -3.70
C ASN A 259 18.41 15.88 -3.35
N LEU A 260 18.18 16.92 -2.55
CA LEU A 260 19.21 17.82 -2.02
C LEU A 260 19.80 17.36 -0.68
N LEU A 261 19.36 16.23 -0.13
CA LEU A 261 19.64 15.75 1.22
C LEU A 261 20.82 14.76 1.32
N ALA A 262 21.28 14.57 2.56
CA ALA A 262 22.43 13.76 2.95
C ALA A 262 22.00 12.35 3.43
N GLY A 263 22.66 11.33 2.90
CA GLY A 263 22.64 9.94 3.34
C GLY A 263 23.85 9.18 2.79
N ASN A 264 23.75 7.86 2.62
CA ASN A 264 24.83 7.05 2.04
C ASN A 264 24.94 7.32 0.53
N VAL A 265 25.78 8.28 0.14
CA VAL A 265 25.94 8.66 -1.27
C VAL A 265 26.95 7.76 -1.98
N ASN A 266 26.49 6.97 -2.96
CA ASN A 266 27.35 6.19 -3.86
C ASN A 266 27.21 6.68 -5.29
N SER A 267 28.27 7.20 -5.91
CA SER A 267 28.27 7.52 -7.34
C SER A 267 27.09 8.41 -7.81
N LYS A 268 26.68 9.38 -6.97
CA LYS A 268 25.48 10.23 -7.14
C LYS A 268 24.13 9.53 -6.93
N ARG A 269 24.08 8.40 -6.24
CA ARG A 269 22.87 7.79 -5.68
C ARG A 269 22.80 8.07 -4.20
N LEU A 270 21.62 8.33 -3.67
CA LEU A 270 21.30 8.35 -2.27
C LEU A 270 20.65 7.01 -1.91
N ILE A 271 21.32 6.22 -1.08
CA ILE A 271 20.78 4.95 -0.58
C ILE A 271 20.41 5.15 0.89
N THR A 272 19.14 5.04 1.24
CA THR A 272 18.67 5.37 2.58
C THR A 272 17.36 4.65 2.92
N THR A 273 16.85 4.88 4.13
CA THR A 273 15.46 4.56 4.47
C THR A 273 14.54 5.70 4.07
N ILE A 274 13.27 5.40 3.84
CA ILE A 274 12.20 6.40 3.68
C ILE A 274 12.30 7.56 4.67
N ASN A 275 12.07 8.77 4.18
CA ASN A 275 11.91 9.97 5.00
C ASN A 275 10.46 10.08 5.55
N PRO A 276 10.22 9.88 6.87
CA PRO A 276 8.86 9.88 7.42
C PRO A 276 8.14 11.23 7.37
N SER A 277 8.84 12.33 7.08
CA SER A 277 8.23 13.66 6.96
C SER A 277 7.29 13.76 5.75
N LEU A 278 7.56 13.02 4.67
CA LEU A 278 6.66 12.91 3.50
C LEU A 278 5.30 12.35 3.92
N CYS A 279 5.33 11.24 4.66
CA CYS A 279 4.13 10.59 5.17
C CYS A 279 3.45 11.45 6.24
N THR A 280 4.21 12.24 7.00
CA THR A 280 3.66 13.20 7.95
C THR A 280 2.84 14.27 7.24
N ALA A 281 3.32 14.80 6.11
CA ALA A 281 2.58 15.77 5.31
C ALA A 281 1.26 15.21 4.76
N ILE A 282 1.28 13.96 4.25
CA ILE A 282 0.07 13.27 3.77
C ILE A 282 -0.92 13.04 4.93
N LYS A 283 -0.44 12.51 6.07
CA LYS A 283 -1.29 12.26 7.24
C LYS A 283 -1.87 13.53 7.85
N ALA A 284 -1.17 14.66 7.78
CA ALA A 284 -1.65 15.96 8.27
C ALA A 284 -2.92 16.43 7.55
N ARG A 285 -3.17 15.95 6.33
CA ARG A 285 -4.41 16.19 5.57
C ARG A 285 -5.58 15.30 6.03
N GLY A 286 -5.33 14.32 6.90
CA GLY A 286 -6.31 13.34 7.36
C GLY A 286 -6.30 12.02 6.58
N ILE A 287 -5.42 11.88 5.57
CA ILE A 287 -5.27 10.65 4.79
C ILE A 287 -4.68 9.55 5.69
N LYS A 288 -5.26 8.35 5.65
CA LYS A 288 -4.74 7.19 6.37
C LYS A 288 -3.76 6.45 5.47
N ILE A 289 -2.55 6.18 5.96
CA ILE A 289 -1.52 5.46 5.22
C ILE A 289 -1.40 4.06 5.82
N ALA A 290 -1.64 3.04 5.00
CA ALA A 290 -1.33 1.67 5.32
C ALA A 290 -0.08 1.23 4.56
N VAL A 291 0.92 0.76 5.30
CA VAL A 291 2.22 0.39 4.76
C VAL A 291 2.36 -1.12 4.83
N LEU A 292 2.64 -1.75 3.70
CA LEU A 292 3.04 -3.15 3.61
C LEU A 292 4.51 -3.23 3.23
N TYR A 293 5.34 -3.58 4.20
CA TYR A 293 6.76 -3.84 4.00
C TYR A 293 6.99 -5.30 3.60
N THR A 294 7.56 -5.51 2.42
CA THR A 294 8.03 -6.84 1.98
C THR A 294 9.50 -6.96 2.32
N THR A 295 9.85 -7.70 3.37
CA THR A 295 11.17 -7.56 3.99
C THR A 295 12.30 -7.76 3.00
N TYR A 296 13.26 -6.84 3.00
CA TYR A 296 14.47 -6.94 2.20
C TYR A 296 15.24 -8.22 2.55
N LEU A 297 15.60 -9.03 1.55
CA LEU A 297 16.39 -10.24 1.77
C LEU A 297 17.88 -9.86 1.80
N PRO A 298 18.62 -10.13 2.90
CA PRO A 298 20.04 -9.79 2.96
C PRO A 298 20.86 -10.46 1.87
N VAL A 299 21.62 -9.68 1.08
CA VAL A 299 22.50 -10.18 0.02
C VAL A 299 23.96 -10.06 0.48
N THR A 300 24.33 -10.80 1.52
CA THR A 300 25.60 -10.64 2.25
C THR A 300 26.86 -10.99 1.44
N VAL A 301 26.70 -11.63 0.28
CA VAL A 301 27.81 -11.89 -0.66
C VAL A 301 28.11 -10.68 -1.57
N ASN A 302 27.21 -9.70 -1.64
CA ASN A 302 27.33 -8.53 -2.49
C ASN A 302 28.01 -7.37 -1.72
N ALA A 303 29.13 -6.88 -2.24
CA ALA A 303 29.91 -5.82 -1.60
C ALA A 303 29.14 -4.49 -1.51
N PHE A 304 28.32 -4.15 -2.52
CA PHE A 304 27.48 -2.96 -2.51
C PHE A 304 26.42 -3.04 -1.40
N TYR A 305 25.72 -4.18 -1.27
CA TYR A 305 24.76 -4.40 -0.20
C TYR A 305 25.41 -4.22 1.17
N ASN A 306 26.55 -4.87 1.40
CA ASN A 306 27.26 -4.81 2.68
C ASN A 306 27.73 -3.39 3.02
N GLN A 307 28.11 -2.60 2.02
CA GLN A 307 28.58 -1.24 2.21
C GLN A 307 27.45 -0.24 2.43
N TRP A 308 26.33 -0.37 1.73
CA TRP A 308 25.33 0.70 1.62
C TRP A 308 23.97 0.38 2.22
N VAL A 309 23.51 -0.87 2.10
CA VAL A 309 22.16 -1.29 2.55
C VAL A 309 22.21 -1.98 3.92
N ALA A 310 23.18 -2.86 4.15
CA ALA A 310 23.34 -3.56 5.42
C ALA A 310 23.40 -2.60 6.63
N PRO A 311 24.09 -1.44 6.58
CA PRO A 311 24.12 -0.49 7.70
C PRO A 311 22.76 0.12 8.07
N ILE A 312 21.84 0.24 7.12
CA ILE A 312 20.52 0.85 7.32
C ILE A 312 19.39 -0.18 7.49
N SER A 313 19.66 -1.45 7.17
CA SER A 313 18.65 -2.53 7.11
C SER A 313 17.79 -2.68 8.38
N THR A 314 18.38 -2.47 9.56
CA THR A 314 17.68 -2.56 10.85
C THR A 314 16.75 -1.39 11.12
N SER A 315 16.96 -0.26 10.44
CA SER A 315 16.13 0.94 10.57
C SER A 315 14.93 0.95 9.63
N ILE A 316 14.97 0.18 8.53
CA ILE A 316 13.90 0.13 7.51
C ILE A 316 12.52 -0.13 8.14
N PRO A 317 12.30 -1.19 8.97
CA PRO A 317 10.98 -1.47 9.53
C PRO A 317 10.45 -0.31 10.37
N THR A 318 11.32 0.30 11.18
CA THR A 318 10.93 1.39 12.09
C THR A 318 10.53 2.65 11.32
N GLN A 319 11.25 2.99 10.23
CA GLN A 319 10.94 4.17 9.43
C GLN A 319 9.66 3.99 8.61
N LEU A 320 9.43 2.79 8.05
CA LEU A 320 8.16 2.45 7.40
C LEU A 320 6.99 2.44 8.39
N GLN A 321 7.21 1.98 9.62
CA GLN A 321 6.21 2.06 10.67
C GLN A 321 5.86 3.51 11.06
N TYR A 322 6.85 4.42 11.10
CA TYR A 322 6.58 5.85 11.30
C TYR A 322 5.82 6.49 10.14
N CYS A 323 6.03 6.01 8.91
CA CYS A 323 5.25 6.44 7.76
C CYS A 323 3.77 6.04 7.91
N ALA A 324 3.49 4.81 8.35
CA ALA A 324 2.14 4.31 8.53
C ALA A 324 1.28 5.12 9.52
N THR A 325 -0.03 5.09 9.34
CA THR A 325 -1.00 5.47 10.37
C THR A 325 -0.95 4.42 11.49
N PRO A 326 -1.09 4.80 12.78
CA PRO A 326 -1.07 3.83 13.88
C PRO A 326 -2.05 2.67 13.65
N GLY A 327 -1.54 1.44 13.75
CA GLY A 327 -2.32 0.21 13.49
C GLY A 327 -2.42 -0.21 12.02
N PHE A 328 -1.69 0.45 11.12
CA PHE A 328 -1.67 0.17 9.68
C PHE A 328 -0.27 -0.13 9.12
N TYR A 329 0.63 -0.62 9.97
CA TYR A 329 1.92 -1.17 9.52
C TYR A 329 1.80 -2.70 9.43
N PHE A 330 2.14 -3.24 8.27
CA PHE A 330 2.14 -4.67 7.97
C PHE A 330 3.51 -5.04 7.44
N GLU A 331 4.02 -6.19 7.87
CA GLU A 331 5.32 -6.71 7.43
C GLU A 331 5.14 -8.16 7.04
N VAL A 332 5.65 -8.50 5.85
CA VAL A 332 5.68 -9.88 5.34
C VAL A 332 7.10 -10.24 4.95
N ASN A 333 7.53 -11.41 5.39
CA ASN A 333 8.78 -11.99 4.93
C ASN A 333 8.62 -12.64 3.54
N PRO A 334 9.71 -13.00 2.82
CA PRO A 334 9.62 -13.59 1.49
C PRO A 334 8.85 -14.93 1.47
N SER A 335 8.73 -15.62 2.61
CA SER A 335 7.93 -16.85 2.72
C SER A 335 6.46 -16.60 3.03
N GLN A 336 6.03 -15.35 3.19
CA GLN A 336 4.66 -14.96 3.54
C GLN A 336 3.96 -14.28 2.37
N GLY A 337 2.66 -14.50 2.24
CA GLY A 337 1.88 -14.00 1.12
C GLY A 337 1.60 -12.50 1.21
N ILE A 338 2.15 -11.71 0.30
CA ILE A 338 1.77 -10.30 0.06
C ILE A 338 0.24 -10.18 -0.11
N GLY A 339 -0.39 -11.13 -0.80
CA GLY A 339 -1.85 -11.17 -1.00
C GLY A 339 -2.66 -11.24 0.29
N ASP A 340 -2.24 -12.08 1.25
CA ASP A 340 -2.92 -12.20 2.55
C ASP A 340 -2.77 -10.91 3.36
N ALA A 341 -1.60 -10.27 3.31
CA ALA A 341 -1.36 -9.02 4.01
C ALA A 341 -2.13 -7.85 3.39
N MET A 342 -2.22 -7.77 2.06
CA MET A 342 -3.07 -6.77 1.38
C MET A 342 -4.55 -6.97 1.73
N THR A 343 -5.02 -8.21 1.85
CA THR A 343 -6.39 -8.51 2.29
C THR A 343 -6.63 -8.05 3.73
N LYS A 344 -5.73 -8.38 4.66
CA LYS A 344 -5.82 -7.92 6.07
C LYS A 344 -5.77 -6.40 6.19
N MET A 345 -4.92 -5.76 5.39
CA MET A 345 -4.81 -4.30 5.31
C MET A 345 -6.13 -3.66 4.87
N PHE A 346 -6.79 -4.25 3.86
CA PHE A 346 -8.11 -3.82 3.42
C PHE A 346 -9.19 -4.03 4.48
N GLU A 347 -9.26 -5.20 5.10
CA GLU A 347 -10.21 -5.48 6.18
C GLU A 347 -10.05 -4.51 7.36
N GLN A 348 -8.81 -4.20 7.73
CA GLN A 348 -8.50 -3.21 8.76
C GLN A 348 -8.96 -1.80 8.34
N ALA A 349 -8.74 -1.42 7.07
CA ALA A 349 -9.21 -0.14 6.55
C ALA A 349 -10.74 -0.04 6.60
N LEU A 350 -11.46 -1.08 6.21
CA LEU A 350 -12.92 -1.14 6.31
C LEU A 350 -13.42 -1.06 7.75
N SER A 351 -12.74 -1.74 8.68
CA SER A 351 -13.06 -1.68 10.11
C SER A 351 -12.98 -0.24 10.64
N VAL A 352 -11.90 0.46 10.32
CA VAL A 352 -11.67 1.84 10.75
C VAL A 352 -12.58 2.82 10.00
N ALA A 353 -12.86 2.61 8.72
CA ALA A 353 -13.75 3.48 7.96
C ALA A 353 -15.18 3.50 8.51
N ARG A 354 -15.61 2.37 9.09
CA ARG A 354 -16.88 2.23 9.81
C ARG A 354 -16.83 2.75 11.25
N LEU A 355 -15.67 3.15 11.78
CA LEU A 355 -15.48 3.61 13.16
C LEU A 355 -15.30 5.12 13.29
N THR A 356 -14.85 5.80 12.24
CA THR A 356 -14.62 7.25 12.27
C THR A 356 -15.94 8.02 12.44
N LYS A 357 -15.92 8.96 13.40
CA LYS A 357 -17.05 9.72 13.93
C LYS A 357 -17.09 11.13 13.40
#